data_AF-A0A3B7LEQ8-F1
#
_entry.id   AF-A0A3B7LEQ8-F1
#
_cell.length_a   1.000
_cell.length_b   1.000
_cell.length_c   1.000
_cell.angle_alpha   90.00
_cell.angle_beta   90.00
_cell.angle_gamma   90.00
#
_symmetry.space_group_name_H-M   'P 1'
#
loop_
_entity.id
_entity.type
_entity.pdbx_description
1 polymer ?
#
loop_
_entity_poly.entity_id
_entity_poly.type
_entity_poly.pdbx_seq_one_letter_code
_entity_poly.pdbx_strand_id
1 'polypeptide(L)'
;MVAYLWALGVFLSQFYVLSSGQPQPAHLLFALNFLLLGFVYSFAIPFRSQDERLTALFLLAFCGYALIANLAWVLVAQNPAFLKASIYWVYGVLLFLFLLPSLGDERVRRAVALACGASIVLLFLFWATGLGRYEVGSRYQGFFNDPNQMAFYVICVFSTFFYLLRGKGSGQLLFAIGVISVVLVFVTQSRSALLGIFFSLLAAYLRFIDNMAVGSGGRERILAVIIGIVAVPLFLYMLFSLETADVAVSRFAGTDVATQAEIRGYTRLVEFPAYLFLGAGQGLDMRFGSRHEIHSTWVALLFYYGIVGLAIFMAFIARIFLRLDMAGRVAFLGPVFYGISTYGARTPIFWVFLAAAALAAAREVEPSPLTAPVRGLAP
;
A
#
# COMPACT_ATOMS: atom_id res chain seq x y z
N MET A 1 15.06 16.49 12.36
CA MET A 1 13.67 16.52 12.86
C MET A 1 12.70 15.85 11.90
N VAL A 2 12.50 16.38 10.68
CA VAL A 2 11.57 15.85 9.66
C VAL A 2 11.73 14.34 9.38
N ALA A 3 12.97 13.86 9.17
CA ALA A 3 13.25 12.44 8.94
C ALA A 3 12.74 11.54 10.09
N TYR A 4 12.92 11.96 11.34
CA TYR A 4 12.48 11.22 12.51
C TYR A 4 10.95 11.21 12.64
N LEU A 5 10.28 12.31 12.31
CA LEU A 5 8.82 12.37 12.33
C LEU A 5 8.19 11.47 11.26
N TRP A 6 8.77 11.41 10.06
CA TRP A 6 8.32 10.48 9.02
C TRP A 6 8.49 9.02 9.46
N ALA A 7 9.68 8.67 9.92
CA ALA A 7 9.99 7.33 10.39
C ALA A 7 9.11 6.92 11.58
N LEU A 8 8.93 7.82 12.56
CA LEU A 8 8.08 7.56 13.73
C LEU A 8 6.61 7.46 13.34
N GLY A 9 6.12 8.28 12.41
CA GLY A 9 4.75 8.19 11.89
C GLY A 9 4.49 6.85 11.22
N VAL A 10 5.41 6.38 10.36
CA VAL A 10 5.33 5.04 9.75
C VAL A 10 5.39 3.96 10.82
N PHE A 11 6.36 4.02 11.72
CA PHE A 11 6.52 3.02 12.77
C PHE A 11 5.29 2.93 13.69
N LEU A 12 4.71 4.07 14.09
CA LEU A 12 3.55 4.09 14.97
C LEU A 12 2.23 3.76 14.28
N SER A 13 2.20 3.69 12.95
CA SER A 13 0.95 3.41 12.21
C SER A 13 0.45 1.97 12.37
N GLN A 14 1.22 1.10 13.04
CA GLN A 14 0.80 -0.22 13.49
C GLN A 14 -0.03 -0.24 14.79
N PHE A 15 -0.07 0.87 15.54
CA PHE A 15 -0.76 0.95 16.83
C PHE A 15 -2.10 1.68 16.68
N TYR A 16 -3.21 0.94 16.66
CA TYR A 16 -4.54 1.53 16.69
C TYR A 16 -5.01 1.65 18.13
N VAL A 17 -5.28 2.89 18.54
CA VAL A 17 -5.80 3.24 19.86
C VAL A 17 -7.30 3.54 19.79
N LEU A 18 -7.73 4.19 18.69
CA LEU A 18 -9.14 4.51 18.45
C LEU A 18 -9.77 3.54 17.45
N SER A 19 -11.09 3.57 17.35
CA SER A 19 -11.85 2.79 16.38
C SER A 19 -11.47 3.10 14.93
N SER A 20 -11.79 2.17 14.03
CA SER A 20 -11.48 2.28 12.61
C SER A 20 -12.14 3.52 12.01
N GLY A 21 -11.36 4.32 11.28
CA GLY A 21 -11.85 5.57 10.70
C GLY A 21 -11.94 6.73 11.69
N GLN A 22 -11.13 6.68 12.75
CA GLN A 22 -10.81 7.82 13.62
C GLN A 22 -9.30 8.15 13.51
N PRO A 23 -8.88 9.38 13.87
CA PRO A 23 -7.47 9.76 13.88
C PRO A 23 -6.64 8.89 14.84
N GLN A 24 -5.60 8.23 14.33
CA GLN A 24 -4.67 7.44 15.13
C GLN A 24 -3.43 8.29 15.50
N PRO A 25 -2.63 7.90 16.51
CA PRO A 25 -1.44 8.66 16.91
C PRO A 25 -0.48 8.94 15.75
N ALA A 26 -0.26 7.96 14.87
CA ALA A 26 0.54 8.13 13.65
C ALA A 26 0.00 9.22 12.72
N HIS A 27 -1.32 9.42 12.68
CA HIS A 27 -1.93 10.41 11.80
C HIS A 27 -1.59 11.84 12.25
N LEU A 28 -1.52 12.05 13.56
CA LEU A 28 -1.12 13.34 14.13
C LEU A 28 0.34 13.67 13.81
N LEU A 29 1.23 12.67 13.79
CA LEU A 29 2.63 12.88 13.41
C LEU A 29 2.80 13.25 11.94
N PHE A 30 2.05 12.60 11.04
CA PHE A 30 2.02 12.98 9.64
C PHE A 30 1.44 14.39 9.45
N ALA A 31 0.34 14.72 10.12
CA ALA A 31 -0.23 16.07 10.09
C ALA A 31 0.76 17.14 10.59
N LEU A 32 1.48 16.86 11.67
CA LEU A 32 2.53 17.74 12.18
C LEU A 32 3.65 17.95 11.15
N ASN A 33 4.06 16.89 10.44
CA ASN A 33 5.02 17.02 9.34
C ASN A 33 4.49 17.93 8.23
N PHE A 34 3.20 17.83 7.86
CA PHE A 34 2.62 18.71 6.84
C PHE A 34 2.68 20.18 7.28
N LEU A 35 2.37 20.47 8.54
CA LEU A 35 2.44 21.84 9.07
C LEU A 35 3.89 22.35 9.04
N LEU A 36 4.84 21.58 9.57
CA LEU A 36 6.25 21.99 9.62
C LEU A 36 6.83 22.21 8.22
N LEU A 37 6.62 21.27 7.30
CA LEU A 37 7.09 21.40 5.91
C LEU A 37 6.33 22.50 5.16
N GLY A 38 5.03 22.65 5.42
CA GLY A 38 4.21 23.74 4.90
C GLY A 38 4.75 25.10 5.30
N PHE A 39 5.09 25.31 6.57
CA PHE A 39 5.72 26.56 7.02
C PHE A 39 7.08 26.79 6.38
N VAL A 40 7.94 25.75 6.32
CA VAL A 40 9.29 25.86 5.74
C VAL A 40 9.25 26.21 4.25
N TYR A 41 8.30 25.64 3.51
CA TYR A 41 8.18 25.85 2.07
C TYR A 41 7.08 26.84 1.67
N SER A 42 6.51 27.60 2.62
CA SER A 42 5.36 28.49 2.37
C SER A 42 4.22 27.78 1.60
N PHE A 43 3.98 26.52 1.94
CA PHE A 43 3.02 25.61 1.31
C PHE A 43 3.25 25.33 -0.18
N ALA A 44 4.41 25.71 -0.73
CA ALA A 44 4.86 25.23 -2.03
C ALA A 44 5.40 23.80 -1.90
N ILE A 45 5.04 22.93 -2.84
CA ILE A 45 5.56 21.55 -2.87
C ILE A 45 6.82 21.53 -3.74
N PRO A 46 8.01 21.20 -3.19
CA PRO A 46 9.27 21.23 -3.92
C PRO A 46 9.43 19.97 -4.79
N PHE A 47 8.66 19.87 -5.88
CA PHE A 47 8.82 18.78 -6.85
C PHE A 47 10.23 18.78 -7.44
N ARG A 48 10.85 17.60 -7.53
CA ARG A 48 12.24 17.44 -7.98
C ARG A 48 12.34 17.32 -9.50
N SER A 49 11.26 16.95 -10.17
CA SER A 49 11.21 16.79 -11.62
C SER A 49 9.84 17.17 -12.20
N GLN A 50 9.81 17.45 -13.51
CA GLN A 50 8.56 17.65 -14.24
C GLN A 50 7.65 16.41 -14.15
N ASP A 51 8.23 15.22 -14.09
CA ASP A 51 7.49 13.97 -13.98
C ASP A 51 6.81 13.78 -12.63
N GLU A 52 7.46 14.15 -11.53
CA GLU A 52 6.84 14.19 -10.20
C GLU A 52 5.66 15.18 -10.20
N ARG A 53 5.85 16.38 -10.78
CA ARG A 53 4.80 17.40 -10.90
C ARG A 53 3.59 16.89 -11.70
N LEU A 54 3.83 16.24 -12.84
CA LEU A 54 2.75 15.66 -13.65
C LEU A 54 2.03 14.53 -12.92
N THR A 55 2.75 13.68 -12.20
CA THR A 55 2.16 12.60 -11.40
C THR A 55 1.28 13.17 -10.28
N ALA A 56 1.77 14.21 -9.59
CA ALA A 56 1.00 14.94 -8.60
C ALA A 56 -0.23 15.64 -9.21
N LEU A 57 -0.15 16.16 -10.43
CA LEU A 57 -1.28 16.79 -11.11
C LEU A 57 -2.46 15.83 -11.32
N PHE A 58 -2.23 14.59 -11.75
CA PHE A 58 -3.30 13.60 -11.88
C PHE A 58 -3.94 13.28 -10.52
N LEU A 59 -3.13 13.17 -9.46
CA LEU A 59 -3.63 12.94 -8.12
C LEU A 59 -4.45 14.12 -7.59
N LEU A 60 -3.99 15.36 -7.81
CA LEU A 60 -4.70 16.58 -7.46
C LEU A 60 -5.99 16.74 -8.26
N ALA A 61 -5.98 16.39 -9.55
CA ALA A 61 -7.17 16.39 -10.39
C ALA A 61 -8.22 15.40 -9.88
N PHE A 62 -7.80 14.18 -9.50
CA PHE A 62 -8.70 13.22 -8.85
C PHE A 62 -9.22 13.75 -7.51
N CYS A 63 -8.36 14.33 -6.66
CA CYS A 63 -8.78 14.89 -5.38
C CYS A 63 -9.81 16.00 -5.57
N GLY A 64 -9.56 16.93 -6.50
CA GLY A 64 -10.50 17.99 -6.86
C GLY A 64 -11.84 17.44 -7.34
N TYR A 65 -11.81 16.42 -8.21
CA TYR A 65 -13.01 15.72 -8.67
C TYR A 65 -13.78 15.09 -7.50
N ALA A 66 -13.10 14.35 -6.61
CA ALA A 66 -13.71 13.71 -5.45
C ALA A 66 -14.35 14.73 -4.49
N LEU A 67 -13.69 15.87 -4.28
CA LEU A 67 -14.22 16.98 -3.49
C LEU A 67 -15.49 17.55 -4.13
N ILE A 68 -15.49 17.82 -5.44
CA ILE A 68 -16.66 18.32 -6.16
C ILE A 68 -17.82 17.32 -6.06
N ALA A 69 -17.56 16.03 -6.32
CA ALA A 69 -18.58 14.99 -6.23
C ALA A 69 -19.19 14.91 -4.82
N ASN A 70 -18.36 14.89 -3.77
CA ASN A 70 -18.85 14.85 -2.40
C ASN A 70 -19.61 16.13 -2.03
N LEU A 71 -19.13 17.31 -2.41
CA LEU A 71 -19.81 18.59 -2.14
C LEU A 71 -21.16 18.68 -2.86
N ALA A 72 -21.25 18.24 -4.12
CA ALA A 72 -22.52 18.16 -4.84
C ALA A 72 -23.52 17.30 -4.06
N TRP A 73 -23.08 16.17 -3.52
CA TRP A 73 -23.93 15.30 -2.70
C TRP A 73 -24.25 15.86 -1.31
N VAL A 74 -23.37 16.67 -0.70
CA VAL A 74 -23.73 17.45 0.51
C VAL A 74 -24.91 18.37 0.21
N LEU A 75 -24.90 19.05 -0.94
CA LEU A 75 -25.96 19.97 -1.33
C LEU A 75 -27.28 19.23 -1.65
N VAL A 76 -27.20 18.14 -2.41
CA VAL A 76 -28.37 17.35 -2.81
C VAL A 76 -29.00 16.62 -1.62
N ALA A 77 -28.20 15.95 -0.79
CA ALA A 77 -28.69 15.15 0.32
C ALA A 77 -28.82 15.94 1.64
N GLN A 78 -28.40 17.20 1.66
CA GLN A 78 -28.37 18.08 2.84
C GLN A 78 -27.75 17.42 4.08
N ASN A 79 -26.68 16.65 3.87
CA ASN A 79 -26.06 15.86 4.92
C ASN A 79 -24.53 16.01 4.89
N PRO A 80 -23.86 16.34 6.01
CA PRO A 80 -22.41 16.54 6.04
C PRO A 80 -21.60 15.23 6.02
N ALA A 81 -22.22 14.05 6.05
CA ALA A 81 -21.51 12.75 6.08
C ALA A 81 -20.48 12.58 4.96
N PHE A 82 -20.71 13.20 3.79
CA PHE A 82 -19.79 13.17 2.65
C PHE A 82 -18.47 13.91 2.89
N LEU A 83 -18.47 14.90 3.78
CA LEU A 83 -17.27 15.67 4.12
C LEU A 83 -16.20 14.80 4.77
N LYS A 84 -16.61 13.74 5.49
CA LYS A 84 -15.67 12.79 6.09
C LYS A 84 -14.80 12.11 5.03
N ALA A 85 -15.39 11.71 3.90
CA ALA A 85 -14.65 11.11 2.79
C ALA A 85 -13.70 12.10 2.13
N SER A 86 -14.14 13.35 1.95
CA SER A 86 -13.30 14.45 1.46
C SER A 86 -12.06 14.66 2.33
N ILE A 87 -12.21 14.62 3.66
CA ILE A 87 -11.08 14.75 4.59
C ILE A 87 -10.07 13.61 4.40
N TYR A 88 -10.52 12.36 4.21
CA TYR A 88 -9.61 11.24 3.96
C TYR A 88 -8.81 11.40 2.67
N TRP A 89 -9.45 11.85 1.59
CA TRP A 89 -8.75 12.08 0.33
C TRP A 89 -7.74 13.19 0.44
N VAL A 90 -8.13 14.35 0.99
CA VAL A 90 -7.21 15.47 1.21
C VAL A 90 -6.03 15.03 2.06
N TYR A 91 -6.29 14.32 3.15
CA TYR A 91 -5.24 13.83 4.05
C TYR A 91 -4.27 12.88 3.34
N GLY A 92 -4.77 11.88 2.60
CA GLY A 92 -3.94 10.93 1.85
C GLY A 92 -3.12 11.59 0.75
N VAL A 93 -3.71 12.56 0.04
CA VAL A 93 -3.06 13.35 -1.01
C VAL A 93 -1.96 14.22 -0.42
N LEU A 94 -2.21 14.93 0.69
CA LEU A 94 -1.18 15.68 1.40
C LEU A 94 -0.03 14.78 1.85
N LEU A 95 -0.35 13.58 2.37
CA LEU A 95 0.65 12.59 2.74
C LEU A 95 1.58 12.25 1.58
N PHE A 96 1.01 11.91 0.42
CA PHE A 96 1.78 11.62 -0.79
C PHE A 96 2.63 12.82 -1.23
N LEU A 97 2.02 14.01 -1.31
CA LEU A 97 2.65 15.23 -1.85
C LEU A 97 3.82 15.73 -1.01
N PHE A 98 3.74 15.63 0.32
CA PHE A 98 4.84 16.05 1.19
C PHE A 98 5.89 14.95 1.40
N LEU A 99 5.49 13.68 1.39
CA LEU A 99 6.43 12.58 1.59
C LEU A 99 7.29 12.31 0.35
N LEU A 100 6.72 12.33 -0.87
CA LEU A 100 7.46 12.07 -2.11
C LEU A 100 8.75 12.90 -2.25
N PRO A 101 8.72 14.24 -2.20
CA PRO A 101 9.94 15.04 -2.29
C PRO A 101 10.86 14.82 -1.07
N SER A 102 10.29 14.60 0.12
CA SER A 102 11.06 14.30 1.34
C SER A 102 11.90 13.02 1.20
N LEU A 103 11.38 11.98 0.54
CA LEU A 103 12.12 10.73 0.31
C LEU A 103 13.30 10.89 -0.67
N GLY A 104 13.38 12.02 -1.38
CA GLY A 104 14.55 12.40 -2.15
C GLY A 104 15.80 12.53 -1.28
N ASP A 105 15.66 13.00 -0.04
CA ASP A 105 16.72 13.04 0.96
C ASP A 105 17.06 11.62 1.46
N GLU A 106 18.34 11.24 1.39
CA GLU A 106 18.82 9.92 1.83
C GLU A 106 18.57 9.65 3.32
N ARG A 107 18.65 10.68 4.18
CA ARG A 107 18.39 10.53 5.62
C ARG A 107 16.93 10.17 5.89
N VAL A 108 16.01 10.87 5.23
CA VAL A 108 14.56 10.57 5.33
C VAL A 108 14.28 9.18 4.78
N ARG A 109 14.79 8.89 3.58
CA ARG A 109 14.62 7.59 2.92
C ARG A 109 15.09 6.42 3.79
N ARG A 110 16.30 6.49 4.33
CA ARG A 110 16.85 5.45 5.22
C ARG A 110 16.04 5.32 6.51
N ALA A 111 15.63 6.43 7.10
CA ALA A 111 14.84 6.41 8.33
C ALA A 111 13.46 5.76 8.11
N VAL A 112 12.78 6.07 7.01
CA VAL A 112 11.51 5.43 6.65
C VAL A 112 11.70 3.96 6.32
N ALA A 113 12.74 3.58 5.56
CA ALA A 113 13.05 2.17 5.29
C ALA A 113 13.31 1.39 6.58
N LEU A 114 14.10 1.95 7.50
CA LEU A 114 14.36 1.34 8.81
C LEU A 114 13.07 1.17 9.61
N ALA A 115 12.20 2.20 9.65
CA ALA A 115 10.91 2.12 10.30
C ALA A 115 10.04 0.99 9.73
N CYS A 116 10.01 0.83 8.40
CA CYS A 116 9.27 -0.26 7.77
C CYS A 116 9.77 -1.65 8.19
N GLY A 117 11.09 -1.89 8.11
CA GLY A 117 11.69 -3.16 8.53
C GLY A 117 11.47 -3.43 10.02
N ALA A 118 11.68 -2.42 10.87
CA ALA A 118 11.46 -2.50 12.31
C ALA A 118 10.00 -2.78 12.66
N SER A 119 9.03 -2.20 11.96
CA SER A 119 7.61 -2.49 12.17
C SER A 119 7.27 -3.95 11.90
N ILE A 120 7.78 -4.55 10.83
CA ILE A 120 7.52 -5.96 10.50
C ILE A 120 8.12 -6.87 11.57
N VAL A 121 9.38 -6.62 11.96
CA VAL A 121 10.05 -7.41 13.01
C VAL A 121 9.31 -7.27 14.33
N LEU A 122 8.90 -6.05 14.71
CA LEU A 122 8.20 -5.82 15.97
C LEU A 122 6.82 -6.49 16.00
N LEU A 123 6.06 -6.42 14.90
CA LEU A 123 4.79 -7.16 14.79
C LEU A 123 4.99 -8.66 14.96
N PHE A 124 6.07 -9.21 14.39
CA PHE A 124 6.41 -10.61 14.57
C PHE A 124 6.75 -10.94 16.03
N LEU A 125 7.53 -10.09 16.69
CA LEU A 125 7.84 -10.26 18.11
C LEU A 125 6.58 -10.18 18.98
N PHE A 126 5.66 -9.27 18.69
CA PHE A 126 4.37 -9.21 19.39
C PHE A 126 3.60 -10.51 19.23
N TRP A 127 3.46 -11.00 18.00
CA TRP A 127 2.80 -12.27 17.74
C TRP A 127 3.48 -13.43 18.48
N ALA A 128 4.81 -13.55 18.36
CA ALA A 128 5.59 -14.64 18.94
C ALA A 128 5.58 -14.65 20.48
N THR A 129 5.38 -13.50 21.11
CA THR A 129 5.26 -13.34 22.57
C THR A 129 3.82 -13.40 23.07
N GLY A 130 2.85 -13.60 22.17
CA GLY A 130 1.41 -13.61 22.50
C GLY A 130 0.82 -12.22 22.77
N LEU A 131 1.56 -11.14 22.51
CA LEU A 131 1.08 -9.76 22.63
C LEU A 131 0.21 -9.37 21.43
N GLY A 132 -0.79 -8.53 21.67
CA GLY A 132 -1.74 -8.07 20.66
C GLY A 132 -3.12 -8.71 20.81
N ARG A 133 -3.98 -8.53 19.82
CA ARG A 133 -5.41 -8.83 19.89
C ARG A 133 -5.83 -9.99 18.98
N TYR A 134 -6.88 -10.68 19.41
CA TYR A 134 -7.57 -11.78 18.71
C TYR A 134 -9.10 -11.57 18.83
N GLU A 135 -9.59 -10.40 18.43
CA GLU A 135 -11.02 -10.04 18.61
C GLU A 135 -11.94 -10.78 17.61
N VAL A 136 -11.39 -11.32 16.52
CA VAL A 136 -12.15 -12.01 15.47
C VAL A 136 -11.77 -13.49 15.43
N GLY A 137 -12.17 -14.25 16.46
CA GLY A 137 -11.86 -15.67 16.59
C GLY A 137 -10.35 -15.91 16.75
N SER A 138 -9.79 -16.90 16.04
CA SER A 138 -8.34 -17.21 16.10
C SER A 138 -7.45 -16.27 15.26
N ARG A 139 -8.01 -15.20 14.70
CA ARG A 139 -7.30 -14.30 13.77
C ARG A 139 -6.48 -13.28 14.54
N TYR A 140 -5.16 -13.34 14.37
CA TYR A 140 -4.29 -12.34 14.96
C TYR A 140 -4.44 -11.00 14.23
N GLN A 141 -4.62 -9.92 14.99
CA GLN A 141 -4.72 -8.56 14.45
C GLN A 141 -3.73 -7.59 15.11
N GLY A 142 -2.78 -8.06 15.92
CA GLY A 142 -1.82 -7.20 16.61
C GLY A 142 -2.52 -6.09 17.39
N PHE A 143 -2.12 -4.83 17.14
CA PHE A 143 -2.78 -3.67 17.71
C PHE A 143 -3.78 -3.00 16.76
N PHE A 144 -4.10 -3.61 15.62
CA PHE A 144 -5.14 -3.12 14.70
C PHE A 144 -6.54 -3.48 15.21
N ASN A 145 -7.57 -2.82 14.67
CA ASN A 145 -8.96 -3.11 14.99
C ASN A 145 -9.56 -4.23 14.14
N ASP A 146 -8.86 -4.66 13.09
CA ASP A 146 -9.30 -5.76 12.24
C ASP A 146 -8.09 -6.47 11.63
N PRO A 147 -8.09 -7.82 11.54
CA PRO A 147 -6.99 -8.60 10.96
C PRO A 147 -6.71 -8.27 9.48
N ASN A 148 -7.69 -7.84 8.69
CA ASN A 148 -7.43 -7.42 7.30
C ASN A 148 -6.69 -6.08 7.25
N GLN A 149 -6.87 -5.21 8.25
CA GLN A 149 -6.09 -3.97 8.36
C GLN A 149 -4.62 -4.27 8.66
N MET A 150 -4.36 -5.21 9.58
CA MET A 150 -3.00 -5.68 9.84
C MET A 150 -2.37 -6.29 8.58
N ALA A 151 -3.09 -7.17 7.89
CA ALA A 151 -2.58 -7.80 6.67
C ALA A 151 -2.28 -6.76 5.58
N PHE A 152 -3.16 -5.77 5.39
CA PHE A 152 -2.90 -4.68 4.44
C PHE A 152 -1.66 -3.88 4.82
N TYR A 153 -1.54 -3.54 6.11
CA TYR A 153 -0.41 -2.81 6.64
C TYR A 153 0.91 -3.53 6.36
N VAL A 154 0.99 -4.82 6.66
CA VAL A 154 2.19 -5.63 6.42
C VAL A 154 2.57 -5.61 4.94
N ILE A 155 1.59 -5.79 4.04
CA ILE A 155 1.84 -5.78 2.58
C ILE A 155 2.33 -4.38 2.12
N CYS A 156 1.68 -3.29 2.55
CA CYS A 156 2.09 -1.93 2.20
C CYS A 156 3.47 -1.56 2.75
N VAL A 157 3.74 -1.88 4.02
CA VAL A 157 5.03 -1.60 4.67
C VAL A 157 6.14 -2.41 4.02
N PHE A 158 5.89 -3.68 3.69
CA PHE A 158 6.84 -4.50 2.98
C PHE A 158 7.15 -3.95 1.58
N SER A 159 6.12 -3.61 0.79
CA SER A 159 6.33 -3.00 -0.53
C SER A 159 7.02 -1.62 -0.43
N THR A 160 6.75 -0.84 0.62
CA THR A 160 7.49 0.39 0.90
C THR A 160 8.97 0.10 1.17
N PHE A 161 9.25 -0.88 2.04
CA PHE A 161 10.60 -1.32 2.35
C PHE A 161 11.35 -1.79 1.09
N PHE A 162 10.67 -2.53 0.21
CA PHE A 162 11.18 -2.96 -1.09
C PHE A 162 11.70 -1.80 -1.95
N TYR A 163 10.93 -0.71 -2.09
CA TYR A 163 11.36 0.42 -2.92
C TYR A 163 12.47 1.27 -2.31
N LEU A 164 12.49 1.38 -0.97
CA LEU A 164 13.42 2.27 -0.27
C LEU A 164 14.74 1.59 0.10
N LEU A 165 14.77 0.27 0.29
CA LEU A 165 15.98 -0.46 0.64
C LEU A 165 16.95 -0.54 -0.54
N ARG A 166 18.20 -0.15 -0.30
CA ARG A 166 19.28 -0.08 -1.32
C ARG A 166 20.59 -0.61 -0.72
N GLY A 167 21.51 -0.99 -1.59
CA GLY A 167 22.89 -1.36 -1.23
C GLY A 167 23.17 -2.87 -1.30
N LYS A 168 24.44 -3.23 -1.10
CA LYS A 168 24.88 -4.63 -1.04
C LYS A 168 24.14 -5.35 0.10
N GLY A 169 23.62 -6.55 -0.17
CA GLY A 169 22.86 -7.32 0.82
C GLY A 169 21.36 -7.00 0.90
N SER A 170 20.86 -6.01 0.13
CA SER A 170 19.45 -5.61 0.20
C SER A 170 18.50 -6.74 -0.21
N GLY A 171 18.88 -7.57 -1.18
CA GLY A 171 18.06 -8.70 -1.64
C GLY A 171 17.85 -9.75 -0.55
N GLN A 172 18.91 -10.08 0.18
CA GLN A 172 18.88 -11.02 1.31
C GLN A 172 17.98 -10.50 2.42
N LEU A 173 18.13 -9.22 2.78
CA LEU A 173 17.31 -8.60 3.81
C LEU A 173 15.83 -8.50 3.39
N LEU A 174 15.55 -8.18 2.12
CA LEU A 174 14.18 -8.21 1.58
C LEU A 174 13.56 -9.60 1.65
N PHE A 175 14.32 -10.63 1.29
CA PHE A 175 13.84 -11.99 1.37
C PHE A 175 13.55 -12.41 2.81
N ALA A 176 14.46 -12.13 3.75
CA ALA A 176 14.28 -12.44 5.18
C ALA A 176 13.05 -11.73 5.77
N ILE A 177 12.93 -10.41 5.56
CA ILE A 177 11.75 -9.64 6.01
C ILE A 177 10.48 -10.10 5.27
N GLY A 178 10.60 -10.55 4.02
CA GLY A 178 9.50 -11.10 3.24
C GLY A 178 8.93 -12.37 3.86
N VAL A 179 9.80 -13.31 4.25
CA VAL A 179 9.38 -14.55 4.94
C VAL A 179 8.64 -14.23 6.24
N ILE A 180 9.15 -13.31 7.06
CA ILE A 180 8.46 -12.85 8.28
C ILE A 180 7.09 -12.26 7.93
N SER A 181 7.01 -11.47 6.86
CA SER A 181 5.77 -10.85 6.39
C SER A 181 4.73 -11.91 5.98
N VAL A 182 5.14 -13.06 5.43
CA VAL A 182 4.23 -14.17 5.13
C VAL A 182 3.63 -14.75 6.38
N VAL A 183 4.46 -15.03 7.40
CA VAL A 183 3.97 -15.55 8.68
C VAL A 183 2.93 -14.60 9.27
N LEU A 184 3.23 -13.30 9.30
CA LEU A 184 2.30 -12.27 9.79
C LEU A 184 0.99 -12.21 8.99
N VAL A 185 1.06 -12.29 7.66
CA VAL A 185 -0.15 -12.32 6.82
C VAL A 185 -0.95 -13.59 7.07
N PHE A 186 -0.29 -14.74 7.23
CA PHE A 186 -0.95 -16.02 7.45
C PHE A 186 -1.74 -16.05 8.77
N VAL A 187 -1.16 -15.55 9.86
CA VAL A 187 -1.82 -15.54 11.19
C VAL A 187 -3.04 -14.60 11.24
N THR A 188 -3.18 -13.66 10.30
CA THR A 188 -4.40 -12.85 10.15
C THR A 188 -5.58 -13.64 9.54
N GLN A 189 -5.28 -14.79 8.93
CA GLN A 189 -6.20 -15.62 8.14
C GLN A 189 -7.00 -14.80 7.11
N SER A 190 -6.36 -13.78 6.52
CA SER A 190 -6.99 -12.93 5.51
C SER A 190 -6.80 -13.57 4.12
N ARG A 191 -7.91 -14.08 3.57
CA ARG A 191 -7.93 -14.82 2.30
C ARG A 191 -7.34 -14.06 1.12
N SER A 192 -7.76 -12.81 0.95
CA SER A 192 -7.23 -11.94 -0.11
C SER A 192 -5.78 -11.55 0.12
N ALA A 193 -5.26 -11.65 1.35
CA ALA A 193 -3.92 -11.18 1.71
C ALA A 193 -2.86 -12.15 1.21
N LEU A 194 -3.21 -13.43 1.08
CA LEU A 194 -2.36 -14.45 0.46
C LEU A 194 -1.98 -14.05 -0.97
N LEU A 195 -2.93 -13.50 -1.74
CA LEU A 195 -2.64 -13.01 -3.09
C LEU A 195 -1.71 -11.78 -3.08
N GLY A 196 -1.97 -10.84 -2.17
CA GLY A 196 -1.14 -9.64 -2.04
C GLY A 196 0.31 -9.97 -1.62
N ILE A 197 0.48 -10.83 -0.61
CA ILE A 197 1.82 -11.21 -0.13
C ILE A 197 2.57 -12.11 -1.12
N PHE A 198 1.86 -12.90 -1.94
CA PHE A 198 2.46 -13.67 -3.03
C PHE A 198 3.21 -12.75 -4.00
N PHE A 199 2.57 -11.69 -4.49
CA PHE A 199 3.22 -10.72 -5.37
C PHE A 199 4.40 -10.02 -4.69
N SER A 200 4.22 -9.60 -3.43
CA SER A 200 5.30 -8.99 -2.65
C SER A 200 6.52 -9.91 -2.50
N LEU A 201 6.33 -11.19 -2.17
CA LEU A 201 7.42 -12.17 -2.11
C LEU A 201 8.07 -12.43 -3.46
N LEU A 202 7.26 -12.58 -4.51
CA LEU A 202 7.77 -12.80 -5.85
C LEU A 202 8.68 -11.63 -6.27
N ALA A 203 8.30 -10.40 -5.95
CA ALA A 203 9.15 -9.24 -6.19
C ALA A 203 10.47 -9.28 -5.42
N ALA A 204 10.43 -9.64 -4.13
CA ALA A 204 11.63 -9.78 -3.31
C ALA A 204 12.57 -10.87 -3.84
N TYR A 205 11.99 -11.97 -4.31
CA TYR A 205 12.72 -13.06 -4.96
C TYR A 205 13.36 -12.64 -6.28
N LEU A 206 12.63 -11.93 -7.15
CA LEU A 206 13.20 -11.36 -8.38
C LEU A 206 14.37 -10.43 -8.07
N ARG A 207 14.21 -9.54 -7.08
CA ARG A 207 15.29 -8.62 -6.67
C ARG A 207 16.48 -9.35 -6.05
N PHE A 208 16.25 -10.44 -5.33
CA PHE A 208 17.31 -11.31 -4.80
C PHE A 208 18.13 -11.93 -5.93
N ILE A 209 17.48 -12.46 -6.97
CA ILE A 209 18.14 -13.00 -8.17
C ILE A 209 18.95 -11.92 -8.89
N ASP A 210 18.36 -10.74 -9.11
CA ASP A 210 19.03 -9.63 -9.81
C ASP A 210 20.29 -9.18 -9.06
N ASN A 211 20.23 -9.10 -7.73
CA ASN A 211 21.39 -8.75 -6.90
C ASN A 211 22.48 -9.82 -6.92
N MET A 212 22.13 -11.10 -7.05
CA MET A 212 23.12 -12.19 -7.24
C MET A 212 23.80 -12.08 -8.61
N ALA A 213 23.05 -11.77 -9.66
CA ALA A 213 23.57 -11.68 -11.03
C ALA A 213 24.69 -10.63 -11.21
N VAL A 214 24.77 -9.63 -10.32
CA VAL A 214 25.81 -8.60 -10.34
C VAL A 214 27.16 -9.09 -9.76
N GLY A 215 27.20 -10.25 -9.08
CA GLY A 215 28.42 -10.75 -8.43
C GLY A 215 28.68 -12.26 -8.54
N SER A 216 27.79 -13.02 -9.20
CA SER A 216 27.82 -14.48 -9.25
C SER A 216 27.87 -14.96 -10.72
N GLY A 217 28.56 -16.06 -11.02
CA GLY A 217 28.50 -16.71 -12.33
C GLY A 217 27.08 -17.19 -12.67
N GLY A 218 26.79 -17.40 -13.96
CA GLY A 218 25.44 -17.78 -14.43
C GLY A 218 24.86 -19.05 -13.77
N ARG A 219 25.72 -19.93 -13.24
CA ARG A 219 25.35 -21.16 -12.53
C ARG A 219 24.67 -20.91 -11.19
N GLU A 220 25.12 -19.92 -10.41
CA GLU A 220 24.54 -19.58 -9.10
C GLU A 220 23.14 -18.99 -9.25
N ARG A 221 22.93 -18.23 -10.34
CA ARG A 221 21.61 -17.72 -10.72
C ARG A 221 20.63 -18.84 -11.04
N ILE A 222 21.05 -19.83 -11.82
CA ILE A 222 20.22 -21.01 -12.16
C ILE A 222 19.88 -21.81 -10.90
N LEU A 223 20.84 -22.00 -10.00
CA LEU A 223 20.61 -22.69 -8.73
C LEU A 223 19.63 -21.92 -7.83
N ALA A 224 19.73 -20.60 -7.74
CA ALA A 224 18.78 -19.78 -6.99
C ALA A 224 17.36 -19.86 -7.59
N VAL A 225 17.24 -19.92 -8.93
CA VAL A 225 15.97 -20.17 -9.64
C VAL A 225 15.37 -21.51 -9.24
N ILE A 226 16.17 -22.59 -9.35
CA ILE A 226 15.73 -23.95 -9.01
C ILE A 226 15.33 -24.05 -7.53
N ILE A 227 16.14 -23.48 -6.63
CA ILE A 227 15.84 -23.46 -5.20
C ILE A 227 14.54 -22.72 -4.93
N GLY A 228 14.26 -21.59 -5.57
CA GLY A 228 12.99 -20.89 -5.39
C GLY A 228 11.79 -21.70 -5.89
N ILE A 229 11.92 -22.37 -7.04
CA ILE A 229 10.89 -23.26 -7.59
C ILE A 229 10.55 -24.41 -6.64
N VAL A 230 11.52 -24.91 -5.87
CA VAL A 230 11.30 -26.02 -4.92
C VAL A 230 10.92 -25.52 -3.53
N ALA A 231 11.62 -24.53 -3.00
CA ALA A 231 11.48 -24.03 -1.65
C ALA A 231 10.17 -23.28 -1.44
N VAL A 232 9.67 -22.53 -2.44
CA VAL A 232 8.42 -21.79 -2.31
C VAL A 232 7.21 -22.74 -2.21
N PRO A 233 7.01 -23.72 -3.10
CA PRO A 233 5.94 -24.71 -2.94
C PRO A 233 6.08 -25.55 -1.68
N LEU A 234 7.31 -25.93 -1.30
CA LEU A 234 7.54 -26.71 -0.08
C LEU A 234 7.21 -25.89 1.18
N PHE A 235 7.61 -24.62 1.23
CA PHE A 235 7.26 -23.71 2.32
C PHE A 235 5.76 -23.48 2.37
N LEU A 236 5.10 -23.27 1.23
CA LEU A 236 3.65 -23.16 1.16
C LEU A 236 2.98 -24.44 1.66
N TYR A 237 3.42 -25.62 1.21
CA TYR A 237 2.92 -26.91 1.67
C TYR A 237 3.05 -27.06 3.20
N MET A 238 4.24 -26.75 3.75
CA MET A 238 4.48 -26.80 5.19
C MET A 238 3.60 -25.81 5.96
N LEU A 239 3.43 -24.59 5.43
CA LEU A 239 2.54 -23.57 5.99
C LEU A 239 1.07 -24.04 5.95
N PHE A 240 0.65 -24.68 4.86
CA PHE A 240 -0.69 -25.24 4.69
C PHE A 240 -0.92 -26.54 5.49
N SER A 241 0.12 -27.12 6.09
CA SER A 241 0.03 -28.29 6.96
C SER A 241 -0.13 -27.93 8.44
N LEU A 242 -0.16 -26.64 8.78
CA LEU A 242 -0.40 -26.16 10.14
C LEU A 242 -1.91 -26.17 10.43
N GLU A 243 -2.31 -26.42 11.69
CA GLU A 243 -3.72 -26.37 12.12
C GLU A 243 -4.42 -25.04 11.79
N THR A 244 -3.66 -23.94 11.77
CA THR A 244 -4.12 -22.61 11.32
C THR A 244 -4.46 -22.55 9.83
N ALA A 245 -3.86 -23.42 9.02
CA ALA A 245 -4.20 -23.59 7.61
C ALA A 245 -5.56 -24.25 7.42
N ASP A 246 -5.89 -25.28 8.20
CA ASP A 246 -7.20 -25.96 8.11
C ASP A 246 -8.34 -24.98 8.40
N VAL A 247 -8.14 -24.08 9.36
CA VAL A 247 -9.08 -22.98 9.64
C VAL A 247 -9.14 -21.99 8.47
N ALA A 248 -8.02 -21.62 7.88
CA ALA A 248 -8.00 -20.71 6.73
C ALA A 248 -8.66 -21.33 5.47
N VAL A 249 -8.43 -22.62 5.22
CA VAL A 249 -8.95 -23.41 4.10
C VAL A 249 -10.44 -23.67 4.26
N SER A 250 -10.90 -24.06 5.46
CA SER A 250 -12.33 -24.24 5.75
C SER A 250 -13.12 -22.94 5.57
N ARG A 251 -12.55 -21.79 5.94
CA ARG A 251 -13.15 -20.48 5.64
C ARG A 251 -13.19 -20.16 4.15
N PHE A 252 -12.25 -20.66 3.36
CA PHE A 252 -12.30 -20.54 1.91
C PHE A 252 -13.42 -21.40 1.32
N ALA A 253 -13.50 -22.67 1.74
CA ALA A 253 -14.47 -23.64 1.23
C ALA A 253 -15.92 -23.35 1.62
N GLY A 254 -16.15 -22.86 2.85
CA GLY A 254 -17.50 -22.60 3.38
C GLY A 254 -18.12 -21.26 2.98
N THR A 255 -17.56 -20.54 2.01
CA THR A 255 -18.00 -19.18 1.68
C THR A 255 -18.97 -19.14 0.51
N ASP A 256 -20.14 -18.57 0.74
CA ASP A 256 -21.03 -18.12 -0.33
C ASP A 256 -20.52 -16.81 -0.97
N VAL A 257 -20.27 -16.86 -2.28
CA VAL A 257 -19.73 -15.75 -3.07
C VAL A 257 -20.72 -14.59 -3.14
N ALA A 258 -22.02 -14.88 -3.27
CA ALA A 258 -23.06 -13.85 -3.37
C ALA A 258 -23.15 -13.03 -2.08
N THR A 259 -23.25 -13.71 -0.93
CA THR A 259 -23.24 -13.07 0.39
C THR A 259 -21.97 -12.23 0.62
N GLN A 260 -20.80 -12.70 0.18
CA GLN A 260 -19.57 -11.90 0.32
C GLN A 260 -19.56 -10.67 -0.58
N ALA A 261 -20.07 -10.77 -1.81
CA ALA A 261 -20.18 -9.64 -2.71
C ALA A 261 -21.09 -8.56 -2.11
N GLU A 262 -22.21 -8.96 -1.50
CA GLU A 262 -23.14 -8.06 -0.81
C GLU A 262 -22.51 -7.39 0.42
N ILE A 263 -21.89 -8.16 1.33
CA ILE A 263 -21.20 -7.64 2.53
C ILE A 263 -20.09 -6.64 2.15
N ARG A 264 -19.48 -6.80 0.97
CA ARG A 264 -18.44 -5.90 0.45
C ARG A 264 -18.98 -4.70 -0.31
N GLY A 265 -20.27 -4.69 -0.61
CA GLY A 265 -20.96 -3.62 -1.34
C GLY A 265 -20.82 -3.69 -2.85
N TYR A 266 -20.50 -4.85 -3.43
CA TYR A 266 -20.30 -5.01 -4.87
C TYR A 266 -21.63 -5.02 -5.63
N THR A 267 -22.71 -5.47 -4.99
CA THR A 267 -24.04 -5.55 -5.59
C THR A 267 -24.57 -4.17 -5.98
N ARG A 268 -24.10 -3.10 -5.31
CA ARG A 268 -24.43 -1.71 -5.61
C ARG A 268 -24.12 -1.29 -7.05
N LEU A 269 -23.12 -1.91 -7.68
CA LEU A 269 -22.81 -1.64 -9.09
C LEU A 269 -23.97 -2.03 -10.02
N VAL A 270 -24.72 -3.07 -9.65
CA VAL A 270 -25.86 -3.58 -10.41
C VAL A 270 -27.17 -2.94 -9.96
N GLU A 271 -27.33 -2.72 -8.65
CA GLU A 271 -28.54 -2.14 -8.07
C GLU A 271 -28.70 -0.65 -8.39
N PHE A 272 -27.59 0.10 -8.47
CA PHE A 272 -27.62 1.55 -8.69
C PHE A 272 -26.67 2.00 -9.82
N PRO A 273 -26.88 1.53 -11.07
CA PRO A 273 -25.98 1.76 -12.19
C PRO A 273 -25.91 3.24 -12.60
N ALA A 274 -26.94 4.04 -12.27
CA ALA A 274 -26.99 5.47 -12.57
C ALA A 274 -25.82 6.26 -11.96
N TYR A 275 -25.21 5.78 -10.87
CA TYR A 275 -24.06 6.44 -10.25
C TYR A 275 -22.72 6.07 -10.87
N LEU A 276 -22.66 5.09 -11.78
CA LEU A 276 -21.37 4.62 -12.34
C LEU A 276 -20.71 5.63 -13.27
N PHE A 277 -21.42 6.64 -13.77
CA PHE A 277 -20.82 7.64 -14.65
C PHE A 277 -20.10 8.75 -13.85
N LEU A 278 -20.84 9.51 -13.04
CA LEU A 278 -20.31 10.65 -12.27
C LEU A 278 -20.02 10.35 -10.79
N GLY A 279 -20.54 9.24 -10.27
CA GLY A 279 -20.34 8.83 -8.88
C GLY A 279 -21.49 9.20 -7.94
N ALA A 280 -21.66 8.36 -6.93
CA ALA A 280 -22.64 8.54 -5.87
C ALA A 280 -22.22 9.53 -4.76
N GLY A 281 -20.97 10.02 -4.78
CA GLY A 281 -20.34 10.64 -3.61
C GLY A 281 -20.16 9.62 -2.47
N GLN A 282 -19.07 9.72 -1.72
CA GLN A 282 -18.79 8.76 -0.65
C GLN A 282 -19.36 9.25 0.68
N GLY A 283 -20.27 8.46 1.25
CA GLY A 283 -20.97 8.77 2.49
C GLY A 283 -22.45 8.42 2.39
N LEU A 284 -23.13 8.54 3.54
CA LEU A 284 -24.57 8.27 3.68
C LEU A 284 -24.98 6.93 3.04
N ASP A 285 -24.27 5.84 3.33
CA ASP A 285 -24.50 4.53 2.69
C ASP A 285 -25.90 3.96 2.92
N MET A 286 -26.61 4.44 3.95
CA MET A 286 -27.99 4.06 4.26
C MET A 286 -28.96 4.30 3.08
N ARG A 287 -28.66 5.24 2.19
CA ARG A 287 -29.46 5.49 0.96
C ARG A 287 -29.39 4.34 -0.06
N PHE A 288 -28.45 3.42 0.12
CA PHE A 288 -28.29 2.19 -0.66
C PHE A 288 -28.65 0.95 0.16
N GLY A 289 -29.48 1.09 1.21
CA GLY A 289 -29.91 -0.04 2.04
C GLY A 289 -28.81 -0.68 2.88
N SER A 290 -27.68 0.02 3.10
CA SER A 290 -26.50 -0.56 3.75
C SER A 290 -25.94 0.35 4.84
N ARG A 291 -25.57 -0.24 5.98
CA ARG A 291 -24.95 0.48 7.11
C ARG A 291 -23.44 0.65 6.98
N HIS A 292 -22.83 -0.01 6.00
CA HIS A 292 -21.38 -0.10 5.86
C HIS A 292 -20.95 0.51 4.53
N GLU A 293 -19.74 1.07 4.49
CA GLU A 293 -19.15 1.56 3.25
C GLU A 293 -18.71 0.38 2.36
N ILE A 294 -18.47 0.65 1.07
CA ILE A 294 -17.88 -0.35 0.17
C ILE A 294 -16.48 -0.72 0.69
N HIS A 295 -16.26 -2.01 0.88
CA HIS A 295 -15.03 -2.54 1.50
C HIS A 295 -13.90 -2.80 0.49
N SER A 296 -13.97 -2.23 -0.71
CA SER A 296 -12.99 -2.42 -1.80
C SER A 296 -12.57 -1.07 -2.33
N THR A 297 -11.26 -0.85 -2.49
CA THR A 297 -10.73 0.42 -3.00
C THR A 297 -11.24 0.70 -4.41
N TRP A 298 -11.18 -0.30 -5.29
CA TRP A 298 -11.52 -0.12 -6.70
C TRP A 298 -13.02 0.02 -6.92
N VAL A 299 -13.82 -0.79 -6.21
CA VAL A 299 -15.28 -0.69 -6.29
C VAL A 299 -15.77 0.60 -5.63
N ALA A 300 -15.15 1.04 -4.52
CA ALA A 300 -15.48 2.32 -3.90
C ALA A 300 -15.16 3.49 -4.84
N LEU A 301 -14.00 3.48 -5.50
CA LEU A 301 -13.63 4.49 -6.49
C LEU A 301 -14.65 4.55 -7.64
N LEU A 302 -14.98 3.40 -8.22
CA LEU A 302 -15.94 3.30 -9.32
C LEU A 302 -17.34 3.77 -8.90
N PHE A 303 -17.83 3.32 -7.74
CA PHE A 303 -19.20 3.62 -7.33
C PHE A 303 -19.36 5.05 -6.81
N TYR A 304 -18.44 5.52 -5.97
CA TYR A 304 -18.57 6.83 -5.34
C TYR A 304 -18.10 7.98 -6.25
N TYR A 305 -17.18 7.73 -7.18
CA TYR A 305 -16.62 8.78 -8.05
C TYR A 305 -16.81 8.48 -9.55
N GLY A 306 -17.51 7.39 -9.88
CA GLY A 306 -17.84 7.05 -11.26
C GLY A 306 -16.62 6.64 -12.09
N ILE A 307 -16.87 6.31 -13.35
CA ILE A 307 -15.84 5.98 -14.33
C ILE A 307 -14.90 7.16 -14.57
N VAL A 308 -15.40 8.40 -14.46
CA VAL A 308 -14.58 9.62 -14.61
C VAL A 308 -13.55 9.72 -13.48
N GLY A 309 -13.98 9.65 -12.22
CA GLY A 309 -13.07 9.68 -11.08
C GLY A 309 -12.11 8.49 -11.08
N LEU A 310 -12.60 7.29 -11.38
CA LEU A 310 -11.76 6.11 -11.51
C LEU A 310 -10.71 6.28 -12.60
N ALA A 311 -11.06 6.78 -13.78
CA ALA A 311 -10.11 6.97 -14.89
C ALA A 311 -8.99 7.94 -14.52
N ILE A 312 -9.29 9.05 -13.86
CA ILE A 312 -8.27 10.01 -13.41
C ILE A 312 -7.34 9.37 -12.37
N PHE A 313 -7.90 8.62 -11.40
CA PHE A 313 -7.10 7.91 -10.41
C PHE A 313 -6.24 6.80 -11.04
N MET A 314 -6.78 6.06 -12.00
CA MET A 314 -6.05 5.03 -12.73
C MET A 314 -4.93 5.62 -13.59
N ALA A 315 -5.11 6.83 -14.16
CA ALA A 315 -4.03 7.55 -14.82
C ALA A 315 -2.90 7.88 -13.84
N PHE A 316 -3.21 8.34 -12.62
CA PHE A 316 -2.21 8.52 -11.56
C PHE A 316 -1.47 7.21 -11.21
N ILE A 317 -2.19 6.11 -11.03
CA ILE A 317 -1.59 4.79 -10.76
C ILE A 317 -0.70 4.33 -11.92
N ALA A 318 -1.16 4.46 -13.17
CA ALA A 318 -0.43 4.07 -14.36
C ALA A 318 0.89 4.85 -14.53
N ARG A 319 0.90 6.14 -14.18
CA ARG A 319 2.10 7.00 -14.21
C ARG A 319 3.23 6.49 -13.32
N ILE A 320 2.89 5.84 -12.21
CA ILE A 320 3.84 5.19 -11.31
C ILE A 320 4.17 3.79 -11.87
N PHE A 321 3.16 2.96 -12.07
CA PHE A 321 3.32 1.54 -12.39
C PHE A 321 4.11 1.29 -13.68
N LEU A 322 3.81 2.00 -14.76
CA LEU A 322 4.41 1.75 -16.08
C LEU A 322 5.92 2.07 -16.11
N ARG A 323 6.42 2.83 -15.14
CA ARG A 323 7.83 3.23 -15.05
C ARG A 323 8.67 2.41 -14.10
N LEU A 324 8.04 1.57 -13.30
CA LEU A 324 8.77 0.63 -12.46
C LEU A 324 9.41 -0.45 -13.33
N ASP A 325 10.57 -0.93 -12.88
CA ASP A 325 11.18 -2.16 -13.37
C ASP A 325 10.28 -3.37 -13.11
N MET A 326 10.60 -4.54 -13.69
CA MET A 326 9.73 -5.72 -13.55
C MET A 326 9.52 -6.12 -12.09
N ALA A 327 10.58 -6.17 -11.28
CA ALA A 327 10.48 -6.48 -9.87
C ALA A 327 9.64 -5.42 -9.12
N GLY A 328 9.82 -4.13 -9.43
CA GLY A 328 9.02 -3.05 -8.88
C GLY A 328 7.55 -3.10 -9.27
N ARG A 329 7.22 -3.47 -10.51
CA ARG A 329 5.82 -3.69 -10.94
C ARG A 329 5.18 -4.81 -10.13
N VAL A 330 5.87 -5.94 -9.97
CA VAL A 330 5.37 -7.06 -9.18
C VAL A 330 5.18 -6.66 -7.71
N ALA A 331 6.09 -5.89 -7.11
CA ALA A 331 5.94 -5.38 -5.74
C ALA A 331 4.73 -4.43 -5.59
N PHE A 332 4.40 -3.69 -6.65
CA PHE A 332 3.28 -2.77 -6.71
C PHE A 332 1.93 -3.51 -6.71
N LEU A 333 1.89 -4.67 -7.37
CA LEU A 333 0.68 -5.49 -7.47
C LEU A 333 0.20 -6.00 -6.11
N GLY A 334 1.08 -6.24 -5.14
CA GLY A 334 0.70 -6.75 -3.82
C GLY A 334 -0.39 -5.90 -3.13
N PRO A 335 -0.11 -4.63 -2.77
CA PRO A 335 -1.11 -3.73 -2.21
C PRO A 335 -2.33 -3.50 -3.13
N VAL A 336 -2.12 -3.40 -4.45
CA VAL A 336 -3.18 -3.12 -5.43
C VAL A 336 -4.21 -4.25 -5.50
N PHE A 337 -3.76 -5.50 -5.63
CA PHE A 337 -4.66 -6.65 -5.67
C PHE A 337 -5.34 -6.86 -4.32
N TYR A 338 -4.66 -6.61 -3.21
CA TYR A 338 -5.32 -6.66 -1.90
C TYR A 338 -6.42 -5.60 -1.77
N GLY A 339 -6.24 -4.43 -2.40
CA GLY A 339 -7.23 -3.36 -2.52
C GLY A 339 -8.52 -3.75 -3.25
N ILE A 340 -8.54 -4.88 -3.98
CA ILE A 340 -9.79 -5.46 -4.49
C ILE A 340 -10.67 -5.86 -3.33
N SER A 341 -10.11 -6.43 -2.26
CA SER A 341 -10.87 -6.94 -1.12
C SER A 341 -10.75 -6.07 0.14
N THR A 342 -10.15 -4.89 0.05
CA THR A 342 -10.07 -3.99 1.19
C THR A 342 -10.12 -2.55 0.72
N TYR A 343 -10.71 -1.68 1.55
CA TYR A 343 -10.69 -0.26 1.27
C TYR A 343 -9.40 0.38 1.81
N GLY A 344 -8.29 0.07 1.14
CA GLY A 344 -6.95 0.50 1.51
C GLY A 344 -6.67 1.99 1.30
N ALA A 345 -7.30 2.63 0.30
CA ALA A 345 -7.07 4.06 0.02
C ALA A 345 -7.46 4.99 1.19
N ARG A 346 -8.31 4.54 2.11
CA ARG A 346 -8.64 5.27 3.35
C ARG A 346 -7.52 5.25 4.40
N THR A 347 -6.50 4.40 4.22
CA THR A 347 -5.43 4.20 5.21
C THR A 347 -4.17 4.97 4.81
N PRO A 348 -3.50 5.67 5.74
CA PRO A 348 -2.31 6.46 5.40
C PRO A 348 -1.16 5.63 4.83
N ILE A 349 -0.98 4.39 5.29
CA ILE A 349 0.15 3.56 4.85
C ILE A 349 0.12 3.24 3.35
N PHE A 350 -1.07 3.21 2.74
CA PHE A 350 -1.20 3.08 1.29
C PHE A 350 -0.53 4.25 0.54
N TRP A 351 -0.67 5.47 1.05
CA TRP A 351 -0.08 6.66 0.47
C TRP A 351 1.44 6.73 0.68
N VAL A 352 1.93 6.20 1.81
CA VAL A 352 3.37 5.99 2.05
C VAL A 352 3.96 5.04 1.00
N PHE A 353 3.28 3.92 0.74
CA PHE A 353 3.65 2.98 -0.31
C PHE A 353 3.68 3.63 -1.70
N LEU A 354 2.63 4.37 -2.07
CA LEU A 354 2.57 5.05 -3.37
C LEU A 354 3.70 6.08 -3.53
N ALA A 355 4.03 6.84 -2.48
CA ALA A 355 5.13 7.80 -2.52
C ALA A 355 6.49 7.11 -2.72
N ALA A 356 6.73 6.00 -2.03
CA ALA A 356 7.94 5.20 -2.21
C ALA A 356 8.04 4.59 -3.63
N ALA A 357 6.93 4.09 -4.16
CA ALA A 357 6.86 3.58 -5.53
C ALA A 357 7.10 4.69 -6.57
N ALA A 358 6.50 5.87 -6.38
CA ALA A 358 6.70 7.03 -7.25
C ALA A 358 8.16 7.50 -7.26
N LEU A 359 8.83 7.51 -6.11
CA LEU A 359 10.27 7.80 -6.02
C LEU A 359 11.11 6.77 -6.80
N ALA A 360 10.78 5.47 -6.70
CA ALA A 360 11.47 4.44 -7.45
C ALA A 360 11.25 4.61 -8.96
N ALA A 361 10.02 4.86 -9.40
CA ALA A 361 9.66 5.12 -10.78
C ALA A 361 10.38 6.34 -11.39
N ALA A 362 10.61 7.40 -10.61
CA ALA A 362 11.35 8.57 -11.08
C ALA A 362 12.84 8.29 -11.34
N ARG A 363 13.44 7.34 -10.60
CA ARG A 363 14.87 7.00 -10.72
C ARG A 363 15.20 6.07 -11.86
N GLU A 364 14.28 5.20 -12.24
CA GLU A 364 14.45 4.34 -13.42
C GLU A 364 14.52 5.15 -14.74
N VAL A 365 14.04 6.41 -14.70
CA VAL A 365 14.06 7.33 -15.83
C VAL A 365 15.35 8.17 -15.88
N GLU A 366 16.02 8.41 -14.74
CA GLU A 366 17.34 9.05 -14.75
C GLU A 366 18.38 8.05 -15.25
N PRO A 367 19.15 8.36 -16.31
CA PRO A 367 20.15 7.43 -16.83
C PRO A 367 21.15 7.10 -15.72
N SER A 368 21.36 5.79 -15.51
CA SER A 368 22.41 5.30 -14.62
C SER A 368 23.73 6.02 -14.97
N PRO A 369 24.48 6.56 -13.99
CA PRO A 369 25.79 7.15 -14.28
C PRO A 369 26.78 6.18 -14.95
N LEU A 370 26.45 4.88 -14.97
CA LEU A 370 27.20 3.84 -15.68
C LEU A 370 26.91 3.74 -17.20
N THR A 371 25.94 4.48 -17.73
CA THR A 371 25.63 4.52 -19.18
C THR A 371 25.99 5.84 -19.85
N ALA A 372 26.67 6.76 -19.15
CA ALA A 372 27.27 7.91 -19.82
C ALA A 372 28.35 7.40 -20.80
N PRO A 373 28.27 7.72 -22.11
CA PRO A 373 29.31 7.33 -23.03
C PRO A 373 30.62 7.93 -22.53
N VAL A 374 31.61 7.08 -22.31
CA VAL A 374 33.00 7.50 -22.10
C VAL A 374 33.33 8.42 -23.26
N ARG A 375 33.40 9.73 -23.00
CA ARG A 375 33.92 10.69 -23.99
C ARG A 375 35.32 10.22 -24.30
N GLY A 376 35.46 9.65 -25.49
CA GLY A 376 36.72 9.10 -25.98
C GLY A 376 37.82 10.15 -25.86
N LEU A 377 38.94 9.71 -25.31
CA LEU A 377 40.24 10.26 -25.62
C LEU A 377 40.41 10.13 -27.14
N ALA A 378 40.38 11.25 -27.85
CA ALA A 378 40.90 11.32 -29.21
C ALA A 378 42.42 11.59 -29.13
N PRO A 379 43.21 10.99 -30.04
CA PRO A 379 44.67 10.98 -29.99
C PRO A 379 45.32 12.36 -30.17
#